data_AF-A0A8H9HEX0-F1
#
_entry.id   AF-A0A8H9HEX0-F1
#
_cell.length_a   1.000
_cell.length_b   1.000
_cell.length_c   1.000
_cell.angle_alpha   90.00
_cell.angle_beta   90.00
_cell.angle_gamma   90.00
#
_symmetry.space_group_name_H-M   'P 1'
#
loop_
_entity.id
_entity.type
_entity.pdbx_description
1 polymer ?
#
loop_
_entity_poly.entity_id
_entity_poly.type
_entity_poly.pdbx_seq_one_letter_code
_entity_poly.pdbx_strand_id
1 'polypeptide(L)'
;MSHAAGFIDPLFSRGLSNTCEIINALSWRLMAALREDDFAVERFAYVEELEQGLLDWNDKLVNNSFISFSHYPLWNSVFRIWASASVIGGKRILNALTRTKETGDDSHCQALDDNPYPGLWCPLDFYKEAFDELTELCEAVDAGHTTAEEAARVLEQRVRESDWMLPALGFNDPDTHHINPTADKMIRIAEWATGHHRPEIRELLAASAEEVRAAMRVKP
;
A
#
# COMPACT_ATOMS: atom_id res chain seq x y z
N MET A 1 -3.55 -21.02 4.61
CA MET A 1 -2.80 -19.92 3.95
C MET A 1 -3.78 -19.14 3.11
N SER A 2 -3.60 -17.82 2.98
CA SER A 2 -4.60 -16.82 2.57
C SER A 2 -5.74 -17.28 1.64
N HIS A 3 -5.45 -17.99 0.54
CA HIS A 3 -6.47 -18.59 -0.35
C HIS A 3 -7.46 -19.59 0.31
N ALA A 4 -7.13 -20.15 1.46
CA ALA A 4 -8.02 -20.98 2.26
C ALA A 4 -8.88 -20.16 3.24
N ALA A 5 -8.45 -18.95 3.60
CA ALA A 5 -9.21 -18.02 4.43
C ALA A 5 -10.20 -17.21 3.59
N GLY A 6 -9.80 -16.79 2.39
CA GLY A 6 -10.67 -16.10 1.45
C GLY A 6 -9.97 -15.72 0.14
N PHE A 7 -10.76 -15.36 -0.85
CA PHE A 7 -10.29 -14.78 -2.10
C PHE A 7 -11.36 -13.80 -2.60
N ILE A 8 -10.93 -12.60 -2.97
CA ILE A 8 -11.82 -11.53 -3.45
C ILE A 8 -11.89 -11.56 -4.99
N ASP A 9 -10.86 -11.04 -5.65
CA ASP A 9 -10.82 -10.90 -7.12
C ASP A 9 -9.36 -10.86 -7.62
N PRO A 10 -9.07 -11.29 -8.87
CA PRO A 10 -7.74 -11.15 -9.45
C PRO A 10 -7.26 -9.69 -9.64
N LEU A 11 -8.15 -8.70 -9.61
CA LEU A 11 -7.81 -7.28 -9.72
C LEU A 11 -6.76 -6.89 -8.67
N PHE A 12 -5.72 -6.17 -9.12
CA PHE A 12 -4.52 -5.80 -8.33
C PHE A 12 -3.66 -6.96 -7.83
N SER A 13 -3.99 -8.22 -8.15
CA SER A 13 -3.19 -9.41 -7.81
C SER A 13 -2.90 -9.57 -6.31
N ARG A 14 -3.82 -9.13 -5.44
CA ARG A 14 -3.62 -9.14 -3.98
C ARG A 14 -3.46 -10.54 -3.37
N GLY A 15 -4.00 -11.59 -3.99
CA GLY A 15 -3.91 -12.95 -3.44
C GLY A 15 -2.46 -13.43 -3.20
N LEU A 16 -1.54 -13.10 -4.12
CA LEU A 16 -0.11 -13.44 -3.96
C LEU A 16 0.56 -12.61 -2.86
N SER A 17 0.34 -11.30 -2.84
CA SER A 17 0.91 -10.44 -1.80
C SER A 17 0.39 -10.79 -0.41
N ASN A 18 -0.93 -11.00 -0.27
CA ASN A 18 -1.55 -11.40 1.00
C ASN A 18 -0.95 -12.72 1.52
N THR A 19 -0.75 -13.69 0.62
CA THR A 19 -0.10 -14.95 0.97
C THR A 19 1.33 -14.74 1.50
N CYS A 20 2.12 -13.86 0.88
CA CYS A 20 3.47 -13.56 1.33
C CYS A 20 3.49 -12.82 2.69
N GLU A 21 2.58 -11.88 2.91
CA GLU A 21 2.47 -11.14 4.18
C GLU A 21 2.13 -12.10 5.33
N ILE A 22 1.19 -13.03 5.10
CA ILE A 22 0.83 -14.06 6.08
C ILE A 22 1.97 -15.04 6.35
N ILE A 23 2.71 -15.46 5.33
CA ILE A 23 3.90 -16.30 5.52
C ILE A 23 4.93 -15.55 6.37
N ASN A 24 5.18 -14.26 6.09
CA ASN A 24 6.13 -13.46 6.86
C ASN A 24 5.71 -13.38 8.35
N ALA A 25 4.45 -13.05 8.62
CA ALA A 25 3.93 -12.93 9.99
C ALA A 25 3.87 -14.28 10.73
N LEU A 26 3.49 -15.37 10.05
CA LEU A 26 3.35 -16.68 10.67
C LEU A 26 4.69 -17.37 10.93
N SER A 27 5.65 -17.25 10.01
CA SER A 27 6.86 -18.09 10.03
C SER A 27 7.67 -17.94 11.31
N TRP A 28 7.97 -16.72 11.72
CA TRP A 28 8.79 -16.50 12.92
C TRP A 28 8.06 -16.91 14.21
N ARG A 29 6.74 -16.69 14.27
CA ARG A 29 5.88 -17.11 15.40
C ARG A 29 5.85 -18.62 15.54
N LEU A 30 5.71 -19.34 14.42
CA LEU A 30 5.74 -20.79 14.41
C LEU A 30 7.11 -21.34 14.85
N MET A 31 8.19 -20.71 14.39
CA MET A 31 9.55 -21.09 14.83
C MET A 31 9.77 -20.82 16.32
N ALA A 32 9.19 -19.75 16.88
CA ALA A 32 9.24 -19.48 18.32
C ALA A 32 8.43 -20.52 19.11
N ALA A 33 7.19 -20.79 18.70
CA ALA A 33 6.32 -21.81 19.30
C ALA A 33 6.98 -23.19 19.35
N LEU A 34 7.66 -23.60 18.26
CA LEU A 34 8.40 -24.86 18.20
C LEU A 34 9.58 -24.93 19.19
N ARG A 35 10.27 -23.81 19.43
CA ARG A 35 11.40 -23.77 20.39
C ARG A 35 10.93 -23.79 21.84
N GLU A 36 9.80 -23.17 22.09
CA GLU A 36 9.25 -22.95 23.43
C GLU A 36 8.23 -24.02 23.83
N ASP A 37 7.86 -24.91 22.91
CA ASP A 37 6.79 -25.91 23.04
C ASP A 37 5.45 -25.27 23.48
N ASP A 38 5.16 -24.09 22.93
CA ASP A 38 4.01 -23.28 23.30
C ASP A 38 3.21 -22.88 22.05
N PHE A 39 2.08 -23.55 21.86
CA PHE A 39 1.15 -23.37 20.74
C PHE A 39 -0.14 -22.67 21.17
N ALA A 40 -0.09 -21.87 22.23
CA ALA A 40 -1.23 -21.05 22.65
C ALA A 40 -1.74 -20.18 21.49
N VAL A 41 -3.06 -20.10 21.34
CA VAL A 41 -3.73 -19.40 20.22
C VAL A 41 -3.37 -17.91 20.22
N GLU A 42 -3.20 -17.33 21.40
CA GLU A 42 -2.87 -15.93 21.63
C GLU A 42 -1.58 -15.50 20.93
N ARG A 43 -0.63 -16.42 20.73
CA ARG A 43 0.60 -16.14 19.97
C ARG A 43 0.35 -15.85 18.49
N PHE A 44 -0.74 -16.40 17.96
CA PHE A 44 -1.11 -16.31 16.55
C PHE A 44 -2.25 -15.30 16.31
N ALA A 45 -2.75 -14.63 17.34
CA ALA A 45 -3.87 -13.67 17.23
C ALA A 45 -3.62 -12.59 16.16
N TYR A 46 -2.39 -12.04 16.09
CA TYR A 46 -2.03 -11.06 15.06
C TYR A 46 -2.13 -11.63 13.63
N VAL A 47 -1.87 -12.93 13.43
CA VAL A 47 -1.97 -13.55 12.10
C VAL A 47 -3.42 -13.59 11.63
N GLU A 48 -4.36 -13.84 12.56
CA GLU A 48 -5.80 -13.77 12.28
C GLU A 48 -6.25 -12.33 11.98
N GLU A 49 -5.82 -11.36 12.80
CA GLU A 49 -6.10 -9.93 12.58
C GLU A 49 -5.58 -9.45 11.22
N LEU A 50 -4.35 -9.85 10.87
CA LEU A 50 -3.75 -9.54 9.58
C LEU A 50 -4.52 -10.18 8.42
N GLU A 51 -4.88 -11.47 8.51
CA GLU A 51 -5.63 -12.16 7.45
C GLU A 51 -6.99 -11.51 7.23
N GLN A 52 -7.73 -11.21 8.30
CA GLN A 52 -9.03 -10.55 8.18
C GLN A 52 -8.89 -9.14 7.59
N GLY A 53 -7.90 -8.36 8.06
CA GLY A 53 -7.62 -7.04 7.50
C GLY A 53 -7.26 -7.10 6.01
N LEU A 54 -6.45 -8.06 5.59
CA LEU A 54 -6.07 -8.26 4.19
C LEU A 54 -7.29 -8.57 3.30
N LEU A 55 -8.31 -9.26 3.82
CA LEU A 55 -9.57 -9.50 3.13
C LEU A 55 -10.43 -8.23 3.10
N ASP A 56 -10.65 -7.58 4.24
CA ASP A 56 -11.53 -6.42 4.38
C ASP A 56 -11.06 -5.23 3.53
N TRP A 57 -9.76 -4.90 3.56
CA TRP A 57 -9.21 -3.81 2.76
C TRP A 57 -9.24 -4.11 1.27
N ASN A 58 -8.99 -5.37 0.89
CA ASN A 58 -9.02 -5.77 -0.51
C ASN A 58 -10.45 -5.81 -1.06
N ASP A 59 -11.42 -6.28 -0.27
CA ASP A 59 -12.83 -6.28 -0.64
C ASP A 59 -13.32 -4.86 -0.95
N LYS A 60 -13.06 -3.90 -0.05
CA LYS A 60 -13.37 -2.49 -0.28
C LYS A 60 -12.71 -1.93 -1.54
N LEU A 61 -11.40 -2.18 -1.72
CA LEU A 61 -10.66 -1.69 -2.88
C LEU A 61 -11.23 -2.24 -4.19
N VAL A 62 -11.54 -3.54 -4.23
CA VAL A 62 -12.12 -4.20 -5.39
C VAL A 62 -13.53 -3.66 -5.65
N ASN A 63 -14.37 -3.55 -4.62
CA ASN A 63 -15.72 -2.98 -4.74
C ASN A 63 -15.69 -1.55 -5.31
N ASN A 64 -14.86 -0.67 -4.74
CA ASN A 64 -14.65 0.70 -5.22
C ASN A 64 -14.25 0.72 -6.70
N SER A 65 -13.40 -0.22 -7.10
CA SER A 65 -12.96 -0.36 -8.48
C SER A 65 -14.10 -0.75 -9.41
N PHE A 66 -14.87 -1.78 -9.07
CA PHE A 66 -16.02 -2.21 -9.87
C PHE A 66 -17.08 -1.12 -10.02
N ILE A 67 -17.37 -0.37 -8.95
CA ILE A 67 -18.27 0.79 -9.00
C ILE A 67 -17.71 1.85 -9.96
N SER A 68 -16.43 2.15 -9.86
CA SER A 68 -15.80 3.20 -10.67
C SER A 68 -15.64 2.86 -12.15
N PHE A 69 -15.69 1.57 -12.54
CA PHE A 69 -15.50 1.16 -13.93
C PHE A 69 -16.55 1.72 -14.89
N SER A 70 -17.73 2.11 -14.42
CA SER A 70 -18.73 2.78 -15.24
C SER A 70 -18.40 4.23 -15.59
N HIS A 71 -17.37 4.83 -14.97
CA HIS A 71 -17.02 6.24 -15.13
C HIS A 71 -15.51 6.48 -15.07
N TYR A 72 -14.89 6.78 -16.22
CA TYR A 72 -13.43 6.89 -16.32
C TYR A 72 -12.79 7.88 -15.33
N PRO A 73 -13.27 9.13 -15.16
CA PRO A 73 -12.72 10.05 -14.15
C PRO A 73 -12.72 9.48 -12.71
N LEU A 74 -13.76 8.71 -12.36
CA LEU A 74 -13.85 8.06 -11.04
C LEU A 74 -12.81 6.94 -10.93
N TRP A 75 -12.70 6.10 -11.96
CA TRP A 75 -11.66 5.06 -12.03
C TRP A 75 -10.24 5.64 -11.98
N ASN A 76 -9.99 6.74 -12.68
CA ASN A 76 -8.69 7.43 -12.67
C ASN A 76 -8.30 7.84 -11.25
N SER A 77 -9.26 8.33 -10.46
CA SER A 77 -9.04 8.68 -9.06
C SER A 77 -8.79 7.47 -8.16
N VAL A 78 -9.60 6.40 -8.28
CA VAL A 78 -9.40 5.11 -7.58
C VAL A 78 -8.00 4.57 -7.85
N PHE A 79 -7.63 4.49 -9.13
CA PHE A 79 -6.33 3.99 -9.57
C PHE A 79 -5.18 4.80 -8.97
N ARG A 80 -5.27 6.13 -8.96
CA ARG A 80 -4.19 7.00 -8.44
C ARG A 80 -3.98 6.83 -6.95
N ILE A 81 -5.08 6.79 -6.18
CA ILE A 81 -5.03 6.59 -4.73
C ILE A 81 -4.41 5.21 -4.42
N TRP A 82 -4.85 4.15 -5.10
CA TRP A 82 -4.26 2.82 -4.96
C TRP A 82 -2.79 2.76 -5.38
N ALA A 83 -2.45 3.28 -6.55
CA ALA A 83 -1.13 3.09 -7.15
C ALA A 83 -0.05 3.93 -6.47
N SER A 84 -0.36 5.15 -6.04
CA SER A 84 0.59 5.98 -5.26
C SER A 84 0.88 5.34 -3.90
N ALA A 85 -0.15 4.88 -3.20
CA ALA A 85 0.01 4.11 -1.97
C ALA A 85 0.75 2.79 -2.22
N SER A 86 0.58 2.19 -3.40
CA SER A 86 1.27 0.96 -3.75
C SER A 86 2.79 1.11 -3.81
N VAL A 87 3.26 2.26 -4.31
CA VAL A 87 4.69 2.59 -4.32
C VAL A 87 5.21 2.79 -2.89
N ILE A 88 4.47 3.51 -2.05
CA ILE A 88 4.87 3.79 -0.67
C ILE A 88 4.89 2.52 0.18
N GLY A 89 3.80 1.75 0.16
CA GLY A 89 3.68 0.46 0.85
C GLY A 89 4.73 -0.56 0.39
N GLY A 90 4.97 -0.64 -0.92
CA GLY A 90 6.04 -1.47 -1.47
C GLY A 90 7.43 -1.05 -0.98
N LYS A 91 7.70 0.25 -0.86
CA LYS A 91 8.98 0.77 -0.34
C LYS A 91 9.19 0.41 1.13
N ARG A 92 8.14 0.40 1.96
CA ARG A 92 8.19 -0.07 3.35
C ARG A 92 8.70 -1.52 3.43
N ILE A 93 8.12 -2.41 2.64
CA ILE A 93 8.53 -3.83 2.57
C ILE A 93 9.97 -3.95 2.05
N LEU A 94 10.30 -3.22 0.99
CA LEU A 94 11.64 -3.24 0.40
C LEU A 94 12.72 -2.77 1.39
N ASN A 95 12.45 -1.70 2.16
CA ASN A 95 13.37 -1.20 3.16
C ASN A 95 13.63 -2.23 4.27
N ALA A 96 12.57 -2.86 4.78
CA ALA A 96 12.70 -3.93 5.77
C ALA A 96 13.55 -5.09 5.23
N LEU A 97 13.23 -5.58 4.02
CA LEU A 97 13.96 -6.68 3.40
C LEU A 97 15.44 -6.34 3.14
N THR A 98 15.74 -5.13 2.68
CA THR A 98 17.12 -4.67 2.48
C THR A 98 17.87 -4.66 3.80
N ARG A 99 17.28 -4.12 4.87
CA ARG A 99 17.92 -4.09 6.20
C ARG A 99 18.14 -5.47 6.76
N THR A 100 17.18 -6.38 6.65
CA THR A 100 17.35 -7.79 7.03
C THR A 100 18.51 -8.43 6.28
N LYS A 101 18.64 -8.21 4.97
CA LYS A 101 19.75 -8.76 4.17
C LYS A 101 21.11 -8.17 4.53
N GLU A 102 21.17 -6.87 4.83
CA GLU A 102 22.41 -6.18 5.19
C GLU A 102 22.93 -6.59 6.57
N THR A 103 22.02 -6.81 7.53
CA THR A 103 22.36 -7.05 8.94
C THR A 103 22.32 -8.54 9.32
N GLY A 104 21.55 -9.34 8.60
CA GLY A 104 21.18 -10.70 9.01
C GLY A 104 20.16 -10.75 10.15
N ASP A 105 19.53 -9.62 10.51
CA ASP A 105 18.55 -9.51 11.58
C ASP A 105 17.11 -9.47 11.04
N ASP A 106 16.33 -10.52 11.33
CA ASP A 106 14.93 -10.64 10.91
C ASP A 106 13.99 -9.67 11.66
N SER A 107 14.46 -9.00 12.73
CA SER A 107 13.65 -8.03 13.48
C SER A 107 13.10 -6.91 12.60
N HIS A 108 13.81 -6.55 11.53
CA HIS A 108 13.35 -5.56 10.55
C HIS A 108 12.12 -6.01 9.76
N CYS A 109 12.03 -7.30 9.40
CA CYS A 109 10.83 -7.87 8.77
C CYS A 109 9.71 -8.10 9.77
N GLN A 110 10.03 -8.41 11.03
CA GLN A 110 9.05 -8.57 12.12
C GLN A 110 8.39 -7.23 12.47
N ALA A 111 9.15 -6.12 12.42
CA ALA A 111 8.63 -4.78 12.64
C ALA A 111 7.57 -4.35 11.59
N LEU A 112 7.42 -5.07 10.47
CA LEU A 112 6.31 -4.85 9.55
C LEU A 112 4.95 -5.18 10.17
N ASP A 113 4.92 -5.93 11.27
CA ASP A 113 3.69 -6.22 12.01
C ASP A 113 3.23 -5.04 12.87
N ASP A 114 4.13 -4.11 13.21
CA ASP A 114 3.83 -2.95 14.05
C ASP A 114 3.24 -1.82 13.21
N ASN A 115 1.91 -1.80 13.10
CA ASN A 115 1.19 -0.75 12.37
C ASN A 115 -0.29 -0.68 12.84
N PRO A 116 -0.94 0.50 12.71
CA PRO A 116 -2.31 0.70 13.18
C PRO A 116 -3.39 0.10 12.27
N TYR A 117 -3.04 -0.39 11.07
CA TYR A 117 -4.00 -0.86 10.07
C TYR A 117 -3.57 -2.21 9.46
N PRO A 118 -3.61 -3.32 10.23
CA PRO A 118 -3.25 -4.64 9.70
C PRO A 118 -3.96 -4.96 8.38
N GLY A 119 -3.17 -5.39 7.40
CA GLY A 119 -3.64 -5.73 6.06
C GLY A 119 -3.83 -4.57 5.08
N LEU A 120 -3.77 -3.31 5.55
CA LEU A 120 -3.79 -2.16 4.64
C LEU A 120 -2.41 -2.02 3.98
N TRP A 121 -2.36 -2.01 2.65
CA TRP A 121 -1.09 -2.08 1.91
C TRP A 121 -0.11 -0.94 2.22
N CYS A 122 -0.62 0.26 2.45
CA CYS A 122 0.13 1.40 2.97
C CYS A 122 -0.47 1.78 4.33
N PRO A 123 -0.02 1.18 5.44
CA PRO A 123 -0.68 1.34 6.74
C PRO A 123 -0.26 2.67 7.40
N LEU A 124 -0.56 3.78 6.73
CA LEU A 124 -0.26 5.16 7.13
C LEU A 124 -1.54 6.01 7.10
N ASP A 125 -1.68 6.89 8.09
CA ASP A 125 -2.92 7.67 8.32
C ASP A 125 -3.38 8.43 7.07
N PHE A 126 -2.47 9.11 6.37
CA PHE A 126 -2.84 9.89 5.19
C PHE A 126 -3.40 9.05 4.03
N TYR A 127 -2.97 7.79 3.91
CA TYR A 127 -3.55 6.88 2.92
C TYR A 127 -4.87 6.34 3.42
N LYS A 128 -4.94 5.94 4.69
CA LYS A 128 -6.18 5.48 5.33
C LYS A 128 -7.31 6.49 5.14
N GLU A 129 -7.04 7.76 5.44
CA GLU A 129 -8.00 8.86 5.26
C GLU A 129 -8.46 8.98 3.80
N ALA A 130 -7.53 8.96 2.84
CA ALA A 130 -7.88 9.04 1.42
C ALA A 130 -8.65 7.81 0.93
N PHE A 131 -8.34 6.63 1.48
CA PHE A 131 -9.01 5.37 1.15
C PHE A 131 -10.42 5.30 1.73
N ASP A 132 -10.64 5.83 2.94
CA ASP A 132 -11.97 5.92 3.53
C ASP A 132 -12.85 6.88 2.72
N GLU A 133 -12.35 8.08 2.40
CA GLU A 133 -13.06 9.06 1.56
C GLU A 133 -13.39 8.48 0.17
N LEU A 134 -12.43 7.76 -0.44
CA LEU A 134 -12.64 7.00 -1.67
C LEU A 134 -13.81 6.01 -1.53
N THR A 135 -13.79 5.22 -0.46
CA THR A 135 -14.79 4.17 -0.22
C THR A 135 -16.17 4.77 0.00
N GLU A 136 -16.28 5.80 0.83
CA GLU A 136 -17.54 6.50 1.10
C GLU A 136 -18.14 7.08 -0.20
N LEU A 137 -17.31 7.69 -1.06
CA LEU A 137 -17.78 8.26 -2.31
C LEU A 137 -18.19 7.20 -3.32
N CYS A 138 -17.45 6.08 -3.44
CA CYS A 138 -17.86 4.97 -4.30
C CYS A 138 -19.17 4.34 -3.81
N GLU A 139 -19.31 4.04 -2.52
CA GLU A 139 -20.55 3.50 -1.95
C GLU A 139 -21.73 4.45 -2.13
N ALA A 140 -21.52 5.76 -2.04
CA ALA A 140 -22.56 6.76 -2.32
C ALA A 140 -22.99 6.76 -3.79
N VAL A 141 -22.09 6.48 -4.73
CA VAL A 141 -22.42 6.31 -6.16
C VAL A 141 -23.24 5.04 -6.36
N ASP A 142 -22.83 3.92 -5.78
CA ASP A 142 -23.52 2.63 -5.91
C ASP A 142 -24.94 2.68 -5.31
N ALA A 143 -25.10 3.34 -4.17
CA ALA A 143 -26.39 3.59 -3.54
C ALA A 143 -27.27 4.62 -4.27
N GLY A 144 -26.74 5.31 -5.30
CA GLY A 144 -27.44 6.35 -6.04
C GLY A 144 -27.64 7.66 -5.26
N HIS A 145 -26.89 7.87 -4.18
CA HIS A 145 -26.92 9.10 -3.38
C HIS A 145 -26.13 10.25 -4.03
N THR A 146 -25.15 9.94 -4.88
CA THR A 146 -24.42 10.91 -5.70
C THR A 146 -24.17 10.35 -7.10
N THR A 147 -23.75 11.21 -8.04
CA THR A 147 -23.35 10.77 -9.38
C THR A 147 -21.87 10.44 -9.43
N ALA A 148 -21.48 9.54 -10.34
CA ALA A 148 -20.07 9.20 -10.53
C ALA A 148 -19.21 10.41 -10.96
N GLU A 149 -19.79 11.36 -11.69
CA GLU A 149 -19.14 12.63 -12.07
C GLU A 149 -18.84 13.50 -10.83
N GLU A 150 -19.82 13.65 -9.93
CA GLU A 150 -19.64 14.47 -8.73
C GLU A 150 -18.63 13.84 -7.76
N ALA A 151 -18.70 12.52 -7.57
CA ALA A 151 -17.72 11.77 -6.79
C ALA A 151 -16.31 11.89 -7.40
N ALA A 152 -16.18 11.77 -8.72
CA ALA A 152 -14.90 11.92 -9.41
C ALA A 152 -14.33 13.32 -9.20
N ARG A 153 -15.14 14.37 -9.31
CA ARG A 153 -14.70 15.76 -9.11
C ARG A 153 -14.12 15.99 -7.71
N VAL A 154 -14.74 15.41 -6.68
CA VAL A 154 -14.25 15.49 -5.30
C VAL A 154 -12.90 14.75 -5.17
N LEU A 155 -12.83 13.52 -5.66
CA LEU A 155 -11.60 12.72 -5.56
C LEU A 155 -10.45 13.26 -6.42
N GLU A 156 -10.73 13.84 -7.57
CA GLU A 156 -9.72 14.51 -8.39
C GLU A 156 -9.14 15.73 -7.67
N GLN A 157 -9.96 16.51 -6.97
CA GLN A 157 -9.48 17.60 -6.14
C GLN A 157 -8.58 17.07 -5.02
N ARG A 158 -9.02 16.01 -4.31
CA ARG A 158 -8.22 15.32 -3.28
C ARG A 158 -6.89 14.85 -3.84
N VAL A 159 -6.86 14.24 -5.02
CA VAL A 159 -5.65 13.78 -5.70
C VAL A 159 -4.71 14.95 -6.01
N ARG A 160 -5.22 16.07 -6.53
CA ARG A 160 -4.42 17.26 -6.87
C ARG A 160 -3.82 17.93 -5.64
N GLU A 161 -4.57 17.96 -4.53
CA GLU A 161 -4.16 18.59 -3.27
C GLU A 161 -3.31 17.67 -2.37
N SER A 162 -3.26 16.36 -2.66
CA SER A 162 -2.54 15.40 -1.85
C SER A 162 -1.04 15.66 -1.85
N ASP A 163 -0.51 15.92 -0.66
CA ASP A 163 0.91 16.20 -0.45
C ASP A 163 1.80 14.96 -0.55
N TRP A 164 1.26 13.75 -0.64
CA TRP A 164 2.03 12.50 -0.59
C TRP A 164 2.08 11.76 -1.94
N MET A 165 1.35 12.25 -2.96
CA MET A 165 1.18 11.58 -4.26
C MET A 165 2.31 11.88 -5.26
N LEU A 166 3.55 11.59 -4.85
CA LEU A 166 4.76 11.41 -5.69
C LEU A 166 4.78 12.28 -6.97
N PRO A 167 4.85 13.62 -6.86
CA PRO A 167 4.53 14.53 -7.96
C PRO A 167 5.44 14.40 -9.19
N ALA A 168 6.70 13.99 -9.02
CA ALA A 168 7.60 13.77 -10.15
C ALA A 168 7.18 12.61 -11.08
N LEU A 169 6.31 11.71 -10.60
CA LEU A 169 5.68 10.64 -11.38
C LEU A 169 4.33 11.06 -11.98
N GLY A 170 3.77 12.19 -11.56
CA GLY A 170 2.48 12.70 -12.02
C GLY A 170 1.27 12.01 -11.37
N PHE A 171 1.44 11.37 -10.20
CA PHE A 171 0.32 10.73 -9.50
C PHE A 171 -0.76 11.73 -9.06
N ASN A 172 -0.36 12.93 -8.64
CA ASN A 172 -1.25 14.03 -8.27
C ASN A 172 -1.81 14.82 -9.48
N ASP A 173 -1.53 14.40 -10.71
CA ASP A 173 -2.00 15.05 -11.92
C ASP A 173 -2.92 14.11 -12.73
N PRO A 174 -4.25 14.23 -12.60
CA PRO A 174 -5.25 13.47 -13.34
C PRO A 174 -5.02 13.36 -14.85
N ASP A 175 -4.39 14.37 -15.45
CA ASP A 175 -4.12 14.47 -16.89
C ASP A 175 -2.88 13.65 -17.33
N THR A 176 -2.04 13.21 -16.37
CA THR A 176 -0.90 12.33 -16.63
C THR A 176 -1.34 10.87 -16.71
N HIS A 177 -1.63 10.36 -17.91
CA HIS A 177 -2.16 9.00 -18.10
C HIS A 177 -1.09 7.88 -18.03
N HIS A 178 0.19 8.22 -18.15
CA HIS A 178 1.29 7.25 -18.21
C HIS A 178 2.32 7.52 -17.12
N ILE A 179 2.29 6.68 -16.10
CA ILE A 179 3.22 6.75 -14.98
C ILE A 179 4.46 5.93 -15.33
N ASN A 180 5.57 6.63 -15.54
CA ASN A 180 6.84 6.02 -15.95
C ASN A 180 7.94 6.34 -14.92
N PRO A 181 8.35 5.37 -14.08
CA PRO A 181 9.38 5.57 -13.06
C PRO A 181 10.79 5.46 -13.63
N THR A 182 11.27 6.53 -14.25
CA THR A 182 12.68 6.63 -14.68
C THR A 182 13.60 6.95 -13.49
N ALA A 183 14.88 6.59 -13.60
CA ALA A 183 15.87 6.89 -12.54
C ALA A 183 15.88 8.37 -12.17
N ASP A 184 15.81 9.28 -13.14
CA ASP A 184 15.78 10.72 -12.90
C ASP A 184 14.53 11.16 -12.12
N LYS A 185 13.36 10.60 -12.43
CA LYS A 185 12.14 10.89 -11.68
C LYS A 185 12.22 10.33 -10.25
N MET A 186 12.79 9.14 -10.07
CA MET A 186 12.98 8.55 -8.74
C MET A 186 13.97 9.35 -7.89
N ILE A 187 15.03 9.91 -8.49
CA ILE A 187 15.95 10.82 -7.78
C ILE A 187 15.20 12.08 -7.31
N ARG A 188 14.37 12.67 -8.18
CA ARG A 188 13.55 13.84 -7.82
C ARG A 188 12.54 13.52 -6.71
N ILE A 189 11.99 12.30 -6.66
CA ILE A 189 11.17 11.85 -5.53
C ILE A 189 12.00 11.77 -4.24
N ALA A 190 13.19 11.18 -4.28
CA ALA A 190 14.03 11.05 -3.10
C ALA A 190 14.49 12.42 -2.55
N GLU A 191 14.83 13.36 -3.43
CA GLU A 191 15.14 14.74 -3.09
C GLU A 191 13.93 15.46 -2.47
N TRP A 192 12.76 15.34 -3.09
CA TRP A 192 11.50 15.87 -2.56
C TRP A 192 11.16 15.28 -1.18
N ALA A 193 11.35 13.98 -1.01
CA ALA A 193 11.10 13.28 0.25
C ALA A 193 12.01 13.78 1.38
N THR A 194 13.25 14.19 1.09
CA THR A 194 14.22 14.63 2.11
C THR A 194 13.72 15.86 2.90
N GLY A 195 13.03 16.79 2.23
CA GLY A 195 12.46 18.00 2.83
C GLY A 195 10.98 17.88 3.19
N HIS A 196 10.38 16.70 3.04
CA HIS A 196 8.93 16.54 3.22
C HIS A 196 8.52 16.80 4.68
N HIS A 197 7.35 17.38 4.93
CA HIS A 197 6.92 17.70 6.30
C HIS A 197 6.48 16.46 7.10
N ARG A 198 5.92 15.44 6.42
CA ARG A 198 5.57 14.13 7.01
C ARG A 198 6.82 13.29 7.26
N PRO A 199 7.14 12.88 8.52
CA PRO A 199 8.28 12.03 8.82
C PRO A 199 8.26 10.69 8.09
N GLU A 200 7.09 10.08 7.93
CA GLU A 200 6.91 8.77 7.31
C GLU A 200 7.36 8.77 5.84
N ILE A 201 7.08 9.87 5.12
CA ILE A 201 7.55 10.06 3.74
C ILE A 201 9.08 10.23 3.70
N ARG A 202 9.67 10.98 4.65
CA ARG A 202 11.13 11.14 4.73
C ARG A 202 11.79 9.79 4.98
N GLU A 203 11.32 9.05 5.97
CA GLU A 203 11.89 7.78 6.40
C GLU A 203 11.80 6.69 5.32
N LEU A 204 10.69 6.66 4.57
CA LEU A 204 10.48 5.64 3.54
C LEU A 204 11.21 5.96 2.23
N LEU A 205 11.17 7.22 1.79
CA LEU A 205 11.52 7.58 0.41
C LEU A 205 12.80 8.40 0.27
N ALA A 206 13.31 9.05 1.33
CA ALA A 206 14.56 9.79 1.23
C ALA A 206 15.73 8.85 0.97
N ALA A 207 16.52 9.18 -0.05
CA ALA A 207 17.70 8.43 -0.46
C ALA A 207 18.63 9.33 -1.28
N SER A 208 19.91 9.00 -1.32
CA SER A 208 20.86 9.62 -2.21
C SER A 208 20.63 9.20 -3.67
N ALA A 209 21.09 10.03 -4.61
CA ALA A 209 21.00 9.71 -6.03
C ALA A 209 21.78 8.43 -6.42
N GLU A 210 22.84 8.10 -5.67
CA GLU A 210 23.61 6.87 -5.88
C GLU A 210 22.81 5.62 -5.48
N GLU A 211 22.18 5.65 -4.30
CA GLU A 211 21.30 4.57 -3.82
C GLU A 211 20.13 4.32 -4.78
N VAL A 212 19.50 5.39 -5.29
CA VAL A 212 18.41 5.27 -6.27
C VAL A 212 18.91 4.62 -7.57
N ARG A 213 20.06 5.04 -8.10
CA ARG A 213 20.61 4.45 -9.33
C ARG A 213 21.03 3.00 -9.12
N ALA A 214 21.59 2.65 -7.97
CA ALA A 214 21.94 1.29 -7.63
C ALA A 214 20.68 0.40 -7.62
N ALA A 215 19.62 0.82 -6.91
CA ALA A 215 18.36 0.10 -6.85
C ALA A 215 17.70 -0.11 -8.23
N MET A 216 17.74 0.91 -9.09
CA MET A 216 17.18 0.83 -10.45
C MET A 216 18.00 -0.02 -11.44
N ARG A 217 19.27 -0.31 -11.14
CA ARG A 217 20.15 -1.15 -11.96
C ARG A 217 20.06 -2.63 -11.63
N VAL A 218 19.58 -2.97 -10.43
CA VAL A 218 19.27 -4.35 -10.08
C VAL A 218 18.01 -4.74 -10.85
N LYS A 219 18.20 -5.24 -12.08
CA LYS A 219 17.15 -6.03 -12.73
C LYS A 219 16.97 -7.32 -11.93
N PRO A 220 15.72 -7.80 -11.73
CA PRO A 220 15.49 -9.14 -11.21
C PRO A 220 16.13 -10.19 -12.12
#